data_AF-A0A8J3K0A5-F1
#
_entry.id   AF-A0A8J3K0A5-F1
#
_cell.length_a   1.000
_cell.length_b   1.000
_cell.length_c   1.000
_cell.angle_alpha   90.00
_cell.angle_beta   90.00
_cell.angle_gamma   90.00
#
_symmetry.space_group_name_H-M   'P 1'
#
loop_
_entity.id
_entity.type
_entity.pdbx_description
1 polymer ?
#
loop_
_entity_poly.entity_id
_entity_poly.type
_entity_poly.pdbx_seq_one_letter_code
_entity_poly.pdbx_strand_id
1 'polypeptide(L)'
;MPSSGYPVQSRISSAQTGAPQTPSGSTTALLRMYNPVSRDHLYTTSAAERDNAVADFGYVDEGVACQVFATASTGTIPLLRVYKPATGDHFYTTAAAERDNAVATHGYVEEGVACHVYPNK
;
A
#
# COMPACT_ATOMS: atom_id res chain seq x y z
N MET A 1 -28.09 34.06 53.61
CA MET A 1 -27.84 35.27 52.78
C MET A 1 -26.89 34.87 51.66
N PRO A 2 -27.23 35.13 50.39
CA PRO A 2 -26.91 34.26 49.26
C PRO A 2 -26.12 34.97 48.14
N SER A 3 -25.59 34.19 47.19
CA SER A 3 -25.35 34.62 45.80
C SER A 3 -25.11 33.36 44.98
N SER A 4 -26.07 32.79 44.26
CA SER A 4 -26.74 33.27 43.03
C SER A 4 -26.17 32.53 41.82
N GLY A 5 -27.05 31.93 41.01
CA GLY A 5 -26.80 31.67 39.58
C GLY A 5 -26.97 30.23 39.09
N TYR A 6 -28.19 29.86 38.70
CA TYR A 6 -28.48 28.86 37.66
C TYR A 6 -28.38 29.53 36.25
N PRO A 7 -28.71 28.90 35.09
CA PRO A 7 -28.07 27.80 34.33
C PRO A 7 -27.86 28.12 32.81
N VAL A 8 -27.44 27.11 32.00
CA VAL A 8 -27.59 26.91 30.52
C VAL A 8 -26.72 27.72 29.52
N GLN A 9 -26.08 26.99 28.58
CA GLN A 9 -26.21 27.10 27.09
C GLN A 9 -24.95 26.50 26.41
N SER A 10 -25.06 25.31 25.83
CA SER A 10 -25.29 25.10 24.38
C SER A 10 -24.49 26.08 23.51
N ARG A 11 -23.38 25.63 22.93
CA ARG A 11 -22.84 26.20 21.68
C ARG A 11 -22.19 25.12 20.82
N ILE A 12 -22.96 24.77 19.79
CA ILE A 12 -22.59 24.64 18.38
C ILE A 12 -21.46 23.68 17.98
N SER A 13 -21.88 22.67 17.22
CA SER A 13 -21.17 22.11 16.08
C SER A 13 -20.35 23.18 15.37
N SER A 14 -19.02 23.09 15.46
CA SER A 14 -18.17 23.75 14.48
C SER A 14 -18.20 22.88 13.22
N ALA A 15 -19.15 23.19 12.34
CA ALA A 15 -19.00 22.92 10.93
C ALA A 15 -17.67 23.56 10.50
N GLN A 16 -16.68 22.72 10.20
CA GLN A 16 -15.44 23.17 9.60
C GLN A 16 -15.73 23.43 8.12
N THR A 17 -16.29 24.60 7.81
CA THR A 17 -16.37 25.12 6.45
C THR A 17 -15.05 25.80 6.09
N GLY A 18 -14.43 25.38 4.99
CA GLY A 18 -13.54 26.25 4.21
C GLY A 18 -12.09 25.83 4.04
N ALA A 19 -11.84 24.76 3.27
CA ALA A 19 -10.77 24.64 2.27
C ALA A 19 -11.04 23.34 1.49
N PRO A 20 -10.74 23.23 0.17
CA PRO A 20 -10.58 21.92 -0.44
C PRO A 20 -9.44 21.25 0.32
N GLN A 21 -9.74 20.35 1.25
CA GLN A 21 -8.76 19.44 1.81
C GLN A 21 -8.28 18.63 0.62
N THR A 22 -7.13 18.96 0.04
CA THR A 22 -6.45 18.03 -0.85
C THR A 22 -6.23 16.80 0.00
N PRO A 23 -6.78 15.62 -0.35
CA PRO A 23 -6.55 14.44 0.44
C PRO A 23 -5.06 14.12 0.38
N SER A 24 -4.33 14.51 1.42
CA SER A 24 -2.97 14.05 1.66
C SER A 24 -3.09 12.62 2.17
N GLY A 25 -3.22 11.67 1.26
CA GLY A 25 -3.11 10.26 1.62
C GLY A 25 -1.78 10.05 2.35
N SER A 26 -1.81 9.47 3.54
CA SER A 26 -0.57 9.13 4.25
C SER A 26 0.23 8.14 3.41
N THR A 27 1.48 8.45 3.13
CA THR A 27 2.39 7.50 2.49
C THR A 27 3.04 6.57 3.51
N THR A 28 3.48 5.40 3.06
CA THR A 28 4.26 4.43 3.82
C THR A 28 5.44 3.93 2.99
N ALA A 29 6.45 3.37 3.64
CA ALA A 29 7.60 2.79 2.97
C ALA A 29 7.21 1.53 2.18
N LEU A 30 7.66 1.45 0.93
CA LEU A 30 7.72 0.21 0.17
C LEU A 30 9.08 -0.44 0.44
N LEU A 31 9.06 -1.58 1.12
CA LEU A 31 10.23 -2.40 1.43
C LEU A 31 10.59 -3.23 0.21
N ARG A 32 11.88 -3.41 -0.04
CA ARG A 32 12.42 -4.23 -1.13
C ARG A 32 13.34 -5.29 -0.55
N MET A 33 13.14 -6.52 -0.97
CA MET A 33 14.02 -7.63 -0.65
C MET A 33 14.41 -8.36 -1.92
N TYR A 34 15.63 -8.91 -1.95
CA TYR A 34 16.17 -9.62 -3.10
C TYR A 34 16.50 -11.06 -2.76
N ASN A 35 16.06 -12.01 -3.59
CA ASN A 35 16.45 -13.40 -3.49
C ASN A 35 17.53 -13.72 -4.56
N PRO A 36 18.79 -13.99 -4.17
CA PRO A 36 19.87 -14.23 -5.15
C PRO A 36 19.75 -15.58 -5.87
N VAL A 37 18.95 -16.52 -5.35
CA VAL A 37 18.74 -17.85 -5.95
C VAL A 37 17.72 -17.78 -7.08
N SER A 38 16.53 -17.26 -6.81
CA SER A 38 15.48 -17.07 -7.83
C SER A 38 15.72 -15.83 -8.70
N ARG A 39 16.60 -14.91 -8.27
CA ARG A 39 16.81 -13.57 -8.84
C ARG A 39 15.57 -12.68 -8.80
N ASP A 40 14.68 -12.96 -7.85
CA ASP A 40 13.42 -12.23 -7.65
C ASP A 40 13.59 -11.02 -6.72
N HIS A 41 12.72 -10.01 -6.92
CA HIS A 41 12.51 -8.95 -5.94
C HIS A 41 11.10 -9.00 -5.37
N LEU A 42 11.01 -9.02 -4.05
CA LEU A 42 9.76 -8.87 -3.32
C LEU A 42 9.61 -7.41 -2.86
N TYR A 43 8.49 -6.80 -3.22
CA TYR A 43 8.09 -5.47 -2.79
C TYR A 43 6.85 -5.57 -1.90
N THR A 44 6.91 -4.97 -0.71
CA THR A 44 5.80 -5.00 0.25
C THR A 44 5.77 -3.78 1.15
N THR A 45 4.59 -3.42 1.62
CA THR A 45 4.41 -2.45 2.71
C THR A 45 4.33 -3.13 4.08
N SER A 46 4.32 -4.47 4.13
CA SER A 46 4.20 -5.28 5.34
C SER A 46 5.57 -5.65 5.90
N ALA A 47 5.89 -5.09 7.08
CA ALA A 47 7.10 -5.48 7.82
C ALA A 47 7.11 -6.98 8.17
N ALA A 48 5.95 -7.56 8.49
CA ALA A 48 5.83 -8.98 8.80
C ALA A 48 6.13 -9.87 7.57
N GLU A 49 5.73 -9.45 6.37
CA GLU A 49 6.05 -10.18 5.13
C GLU A 49 7.55 -10.13 4.83
N ARG A 50 8.20 -8.96 5.00
CA ARG A 50 9.65 -8.83 4.93
C ARG A 50 10.32 -9.79 5.91
N ASP A 51 9.93 -9.75 7.18
CA ASP A 51 10.59 -10.53 8.24
C ASP A 51 10.48 -12.03 7.96
N ASN A 52 9.31 -12.49 7.51
CA ASN A 52 9.08 -13.87 7.06
C ASN A 52 9.92 -14.22 5.83
N ALA A 53 9.96 -13.36 4.81
CA ALA A 53 10.74 -13.59 3.59
C ALA A 53 12.25 -13.75 3.87
N VAL A 54 12.78 -12.93 4.78
CA VAL A 54 14.18 -12.97 5.22
C VAL A 54 14.46 -14.20 6.08
N ALA A 55 13.58 -14.53 7.02
CA ALA A 55 13.78 -15.65 7.93
C ALA A 55 13.70 -17.01 7.23
N ASP A 56 12.71 -17.18 6.35
CA ASP A 56 12.29 -18.53 5.91
C ASP A 56 12.47 -18.77 4.41
N PHE A 57 12.60 -17.71 3.59
CA PHE A 57 12.58 -17.83 2.12
C PHE A 57 13.87 -17.36 1.45
N GLY A 58 14.92 -17.06 2.22
CA GLY A 58 16.25 -16.74 1.69
C GLY A 58 16.36 -15.38 1.00
N TYR A 59 15.42 -14.46 1.25
CA TYR A 59 15.52 -13.09 0.79
C TYR A 59 16.50 -12.30 1.65
N VAL A 60 17.16 -11.32 1.02
CA VAL A 60 18.01 -10.33 1.68
C VAL A 60 17.26 -9.00 1.68
N ASP A 61 17.13 -8.37 2.85
CA ASP A 61 16.53 -7.04 2.97
C ASP A 61 17.42 -5.98 2.34
N GLU A 62 16.89 -5.24 1.37
CA GLU A 62 17.56 -4.13 0.70
C GLU A 62 17.04 -2.76 1.18
N GLY A 63 16.11 -2.75 2.13
CA GLY A 63 15.57 -1.56 2.78
C GLY A 63 14.41 -0.92 2.03
N VAL A 64 14.28 0.41 2.19
CA VAL A 64 13.16 1.19 1.64
C VAL A 64 13.47 1.57 0.19
N ALA A 65 12.67 1.08 -0.76
CA ALA A 65 12.78 1.45 -2.17
C ALA A 65 12.22 2.86 -2.43
N CYS A 66 11.03 3.14 -1.91
CA CYS A 66 10.35 4.44 -2.07
C CYS A 66 9.18 4.59 -1.07
N GLN A 67 8.47 5.72 -1.17
CA GLN A 67 7.22 5.97 -0.45
C GLN A 67 6.03 5.73 -1.39
N VAL A 68 5.02 5.01 -0.91
CA VAL A 68 3.80 4.64 -1.65
C VAL A 68 2.56 4.88 -0.81
N PHE A 69 1.37 4.82 -1.41
CA PHE A 69 0.11 4.87 -0.67
C PHE A 69 -0.31 3.45 -0.29
N ALA A 70 -0.46 3.18 1.01
CA ALA A 70 -0.92 1.86 1.48
C ALA A 70 -2.35 1.54 1.02
N THR A 71 -3.18 2.57 0.92
CA THR A 71 -4.59 2.50 0.51
C THR A 71 -4.86 3.48 -0.62
N ALA A 72 -5.99 3.30 -1.30
CA ALA A 72 -6.41 4.21 -2.36
C ALA A 72 -6.46 5.67 -1.86
N SER A 73 -5.87 6.57 -2.63
CA SER A 73 -5.94 8.02 -2.46
C SER A 73 -6.32 8.70 -3.79
N THR A 74 -6.71 9.97 -3.74
CA THR A 74 -7.16 10.69 -4.94
C THR A 74 -6.07 10.74 -6.00
N GLY A 75 -6.42 10.29 -7.20
CA GLY A 75 -5.53 10.26 -8.35
C GLY A 75 -4.53 9.11 -8.36
N THR A 76 -4.64 8.16 -7.43
CA THR A 76 -3.80 6.95 -7.40
C THR A 76 -4.52 5.75 -8.01
N ILE A 77 -3.75 4.80 -8.52
CA ILE A 77 -4.20 3.52 -9.08
C ILE A 77 -3.49 2.36 -8.36
N PRO A 78 -4.07 1.16 -8.31
CA PRO A 78 -3.44 0.02 -7.64
C PRO A 78 -2.21 -0.46 -8.41
N LEU A 79 -1.15 -0.80 -7.67
CA LEU A 79 -0.06 -1.65 -8.14
C LEU A 79 -0.42 -3.10 -7.81
N LEU A 80 -0.72 -3.87 -8.85
CA LEU A 80 -1.12 -5.28 -8.75
C LEU A 80 0.13 -6.16 -8.64
N ARG A 81 0.08 -7.15 -7.74
CA ARG A 81 1.13 -8.15 -7.55
C ARG A 81 0.60 -9.52 -7.93
N VAL A 82 1.39 -10.25 -8.71
CA VAL A 82 1.16 -11.65 -9.03
C VAL A 82 2.44 -12.45 -8.83
N TYR A 83 2.29 -13.73 -8.50
CA TYR A 83 3.39 -14.62 -8.15
C TYR A 83 3.37 -15.86 -9.03
N LYS A 84 4.54 -16.32 -9.50
CA LYS A 84 4.70 -17.57 -10.25
C LYS A 84 5.35 -18.63 -9.37
N PRO A 85 4.58 -19.59 -8.82
CA PRO A 85 5.12 -20.64 -7.94
C PRO A 85 6.21 -21.49 -8.58
N ALA A 86 6.14 -21.70 -9.90
CA ALA A 86 7.10 -22.52 -10.62
C ALA A 86 8.53 -21.95 -10.63
N THR A 87 8.68 -20.63 -10.53
CA THR A 87 9.99 -19.94 -10.59
C THR A 87 10.30 -19.13 -9.34
N GLY A 88 9.32 -18.88 -8.48
CA GLY A 88 9.47 -17.99 -7.34
C GLY A 88 9.54 -16.50 -7.72
N ASP A 89 8.95 -16.13 -8.87
CA ASP A 89 9.03 -14.79 -9.46
C ASP A 89 7.77 -13.96 -9.13
N HIS A 90 7.98 -12.73 -8.68
CA HIS A 90 6.93 -11.73 -8.50
C HIS A 90 6.91 -10.75 -9.66
N PHE A 91 5.72 -10.48 -10.16
CA PHE A 91 5.47 -9.51 -11.21
C PHE A 91 4.51 -8.42 -10.71
N TYR A 92 4.83 -7.16 -11.04
CA TYR A 92 4.11 -5.99 -10.58
C TYR A 92 3.67 -5.13 -11.76
N THR A 93 2.39 -4.79 -11.82
CA THR A 93 1.84 -3.97 -12.90
C THR A 93 0.67 -3.12 -12.42
N THR A 94 0.49 -1.96 -13.06
CA THR A 94 -0.73 -1.15 -12.90
C THR A 94 -1.79 -1.47 -13.97
N ALA A 95 -1.47 -2.31 -14.96
CA ALA A 95 -2.36 -2.68 -16.05
C ALA A 95 -3.10 -3.99 -15.75
N ALA A 96 -4.42 -3.90 -15.54
CA ALA A 96 -5.25 -5.07 -15.28
C ALA A 96 -5.16 -6.12 -16.40
N ALA A 97 -5.11 -5.69 -17.67
CA ALA A 97 -4.96 -6.60 -18.81
C ALA A 97 -3.62 -7.39 -18.79
N GLU A 98 -2.56 -6.80 -18.27
CA GLU A 98 -1.26 -7.46 -18.15
C GLU A 98 -1.28 -8.49 -17.01
N ARG A 99 -1.88 -8.14 -15.87
CA ARG A 99 -2.18 -9.06 -14.76
C ARG A 99 -3.02 -10.24 -15.25
N ASP A 100 -4.10 -9.97 -15.99
CA ASP A 100 -5.01 -10.99 -16.52
C ASP A 100 -4.29 -11.94 -17.49
N ASN A 101 -3.45 -11.40 -18.39
CA ASN A 101 -2.65 -12.21 -19.29
C ASN A 101 -1.61 -13.06 -18.52
N ALA A 102 -0.91 -12.48 -17.54
CA ALA A 102 0.05 -13.20 -16.71
C ALA A 102 -0.59 -14.42 -16.01
N VAL A 103 -1.79 -14.24 -15.47
CA VAL A 103 -2.54 -15.31 -14.81
C VAL A 103 -3.05 -16.34 -15.84
N ALA A 104 -3.67 -15.89 -16.92
CA ALA A 104 -4.35 -16.77 -17.87
C ALA A 104 -3.39 -17.60 -18.74
N THR A 105 -2.22 -17.05 -19.09
CA THR A 105 -1.34 -17.64 -20.13
C THR A 105 0.05 -17.97 -19.63
N HIS A 106 0.50 -17.35 -18.54
CA HIS A 106 1.89 -17.47 -18.08
C HIS A 106 2.03 -18.17 -16.73
N GLY A 107 0.94 -18.67 -16.13
CA GLY A 107 0.98 -19.48 -14.91
C GLY A 107 1.29 -18.68 -13.64
N TYR A 108 1.02 -17.37 -13.64
CA TYR A 108 1.03 -16.58 -12.42
C TYR A 108 -0.28 -16.78 -11.63
N VAL A 109 -0.22 -16.55 -10.34
CA VAL A 109 -1.33 -16.52 -9.40
C VAL A 109 -1.46 -15.10 -8.86
N GLU A 110 -2.69 -14.59 -8.80
CA GLU A 110 -2.95 -13.28 -8.26
C GLU A 110 -2.75 -13.23 -6.74
N GLU A 111 -2.01 -12.21 -6.27
CA GLU A 111 -1.83 -11.92 -4.83
C GLU A 111 -2.52 -10.63 -4.40
N GLY A 112 -3.05 -9.86 -5.36
CA GLY A 112 -3.87 -8.67 -5.12
C GLY A 112 -3.09 -7.36 -5.23
N VAL A 113 -3.50 -6.36 -4.45
CA VAL A 113 -2.94 -5.00 -4.50
C VAL A 113 -1.80 -4.86 -3.51
N ALA A 114 -0.58 -4.62 -4.01
CA ALA A 114 0.60 -4.41 -3.16
C ALA A 114 0.60 -3.02 -2.51
N CYS A 115 0.23 -1.99 -3.28
CA CYS A 115 0.09 -0.60 -2.83
C CYS A 115 -0.66 0.21 -3.91
N HIS A 116 -0.80 1.51 -3.70
CA HIS A 116 -1.32 2.46 -4.69
C HIS A 116 -0.24 3.47 -5.08
N VAL A 117 -0.21 3.81 -6.37
CA VAL A 117 0.78 4.70 -6.99
C VAL A 117 0.10 5.72 -7.88
N TYR A 118 0.77 6.83 -8.17
CA TYR A 118 0.29 7.70 -9.23
C TYR A 118 0.44 7.01 -10.59
N PRO A 119 -0.54 7.14 -11.51
CA PRO A 119 -0.38 6.63 -12.87
C PRO A 119 0.80 7.30 -13.55
N ASN A 120 1.47 6.56 -14.44
CA ASN A 120 2.42 7.18 -15.36
C ASN A 120 1.71 8.25 -16.19
N LYS A 121 2.38 9.39 -16.37
CA LYS A 121 1.91 10.55 -17.13
C LYS A 121 1.73 10.24 -18.60
#